data_AF-A0A6C0BC94-F1
#
_entry.id   AF-A0A6C0BC94-F1
#
_cell.length_a   1.000
_cell.length_b   1.000
_cell.length_c   1.000
_cell.angle_alpha   90.00
_cell.angle_beta   90.00
_cell.angle_gamma   90.00
#
_symmetry.space_group_name_H-M   'P 1'
#
loop_
_entity.id
_entity.type
_entity.pdbx_description
1 polymer ?
#
loop_
_entity_poly.entity_id
_entity_poly.type
_entity_poly.pdbx_seq_one_letter_code
_entity_poly.pdbx_strand_id
1 'polypeptide(L)'
;MSTKYVIPKSIKDKIVDEIIIPFIESDIKYNINTRTFWSTCELSCKILSPIIIMVASILSFLSRNNPTYSDYAGIVGIISASVSLFGYMCNAQDHIKVLQVNSILESLGIDIKIQDEPDSLSKNENRNFSNV
;
A
#
# COMPACT_ATOMS: atom_id res chain seq x y z
N MET A 1 -17.48 -46.64 -9.97
CA MET A 1 -17.22 -46.23 -11.38
C MET A 1 -17.36 -44.72 -11.47
N SER A 2 -16.26 -43.98 -11.63
CA SER A 2 -16.27 -42.52 -11.83
C SER A 2 -16.29 -42.27 -13.33
N THR A 3 -17.40 -41.76 -13.85
CA THR A 3 -17.52 -41.27 -15.23
C THR A 3 -16.68 -40.01 -15.37
N LYS A 4 -15.46 -40.15 -15.91
CA LYS A 4 -14.66 -39.01 -16.34
C LYS A 4 -15.33 -38.39 -17.56
N TYR A 5 -16.03 -37.28 -17.34
CA TYR A 5 -16.51 -36.43 -18.43
C TYR A 5 -15.30 -35.80 -19.13
N VAL A 6 -15.06 -36.21 -20.38
CA VAL A 6 -14.04 -35.59 -21.24
C VAL A 6 -14.67 -34.34 -21.83
N ILE A 7 -14.31 -33.17 -21.29
CA ILE A 7 -14.79 -31.89 -21.80
C ILE A 7 -14.17 -31.65 -23.19
N PRO A 8 -14.99 -31.40 -24.23
CA PRO A 8 -14.49 -31.07 -25.57
C PRO A 8 -13.57 -29.84 -25.54
N LYS A 9 -12.48 -29.86 -26.31
CA LYS A 9 -11.50 -28.74 -26.37
C LYS A 9 -12.19 -27.39 -26.62
N SER A 10 -13.16 -27.33 -27.53
CA SER A 10 -13.89 -26.10 -27.86
C SER A 10 -14.68 -25.50 -26.68
N ILE A 11 -15.20 -26.34 -25.78
CA ILE A 11 -15.91 -25.89 -24.58
C ILE A 11 -14.90 -25.42 -23.54
N LYS A 12 -13.77 -26.12 -23.43
CA LYS A 12 -12.67 -25.74 -22.55
C LYS A 12 -12.09 -24.37 -22.94
N ASP A 13 -11.86 -24.14 -24.22
CA ASP A 13 -11.30 -22.88 -24.73
C ASP A 13 -12.29 -21.72 -24.49
N LYS A 14 -13.59 -21.92 -24.72
CA LYS A 14 -14.62 -20.93 -24.36
C LYS A 14 -14.66 -20.60 -22.87
N ILE A 15 -14.56 -21.60 -22.00
CA ILE A 15 -14.55 -21.37 -20.54
C ILE A 15 -13.30 -20.58 -20.14
N VAL A 16 -12.16 -20.89 -20.76
CA VAL A 16 -10.92 -20.15 -20.50
C VAL A 16 -11.08 -18.68 -20.94
N ASP A 17 -11.52 -18.45 -22.17
CA ASP A 17 -11.57 -17.11 -22.76
C ASP A 17 -12.69 -16.23 -22.20
N GLU A 18 -13.89 -16.79 -21.96
CA GLU A 18 -15.06 -16.02 -21.53
C GLU A 18 -15.20 -15.92 -20.00
N ILE A 19 -14.57 -16.82 -19.23
CA ILE A 19 -14.76 -16.88 -17.76
C ILE A 19 -13.43 -16.70 -17.01
N ILE A 20 -12.41 -17.50 -17.33
CA ILE A 20 -11.18 -17.53 -16.52
C ILE A 20 -10.34 -16.27 -16.77
N ILE A 21 -10.07 -15.92 -18.03
CA ILE A 21 -9.27 -14.74 -18.38
C ILE A 21 -9.87 -13.43 -17.81
N PRO A 22 -11.16 -13.11 -18.02
CA PRO A 22 -11.73 -11.87 -17.48
C PRO A 22 -11.79 -11.85 -15.95
N PHE A 23 -11.97 -13.01 -15.30
CA PHE A 23 -11.90 -13.11 -13.85
C PHE A 23 -10.50 -12.75 -13.33
N ILE A 24 -9.46 -13.32 -13.93
CA ILE A 24 -8.06 -13.06 -13.59
C ILE A 24 -7.70 -11.60 -13.86
N GLU A 25 -8.12 -11.03 -15.00
CA GLU A 25 -7.89 -9.63 -15.33
C GLU A 25 -8.55 -8.69 -14.31
N SER A 26 -9.79 -9.00 -13.90
CA SER A 26 -10.51 -8.25 -12.87
C SER A 26 -9.78 -8.32 -11.52
N ASP A 27 -9.27 -9.48 -11.13
CA ASP A 27 -8.57 -9.67 -9.86
C ASP A 27 -7.21 -8.96 -9.83
N ILE A 28 -6.47 -9.00 -10.93
CA ILE A 28 -5.22 -8.22 -11.11
C ILE A 28 -5.53 -6.72 -11.02
N LYS A 29 -6.56 -6.24 -11.73
CA LYS A 29 -6.94 -4.82 -11.72
C LYS A 29 -7.41 -4.36 -10.33
N TYR A 30 -8.16 -5.19 -9.63
CA TYR A 30 -8.59 -4.92 -8.25
C TYR A 30 -7.38 -4.79 -7.32
N ASN A 31 -6.42 -5.72 -7.40
CA ASN A 31 -5.23 -5.68 -6.55
C ASN A 31 -4.33 -4.47 -6.88
N ILE A 32 -4.19 -4.07 -8.15
CA ILE A 32 -3.45 -2.86 -8.56
C ILE A 32 -4.13 -1.58 -8.04
N ASN A 33 -5.46 -1.46 -8.17
CA ASN A 33 -6.17 -0.30 -7.66
C ASN A 33 -6.09 -0.20 -6.14
N THR A 34 -6.25 -1.34 -5.45
CA THR A 34 -6.17 -1.41 -3.99
C THR A 34 -4.77 -1.04 -3.49
N ARG A 35 -3.71 -1.51 -4.17
CA ARG A 35 -2.32 -1.09 -3.93
C ARG A 35 -2.16 0.44 -4.01
N THR A 36 -2.63 1.04 -5.12
CA THR A 36 -2.56 2.49 -5.33
C THR A 36 -3.26 3.27 -4.19
N PHE A 37 -4.41 2.77 -3.73
CA PHE A 37 -5.13 3.35 -2.60
C PHE A 37 -4.30 3.27 -1.29
N TRP A 38 -3.75 2.10 -0.95
CA TRP A 38 -2.95 1.93 0.27
C TRP A 38 -1.65 2.74 0.24
N SER A 39 -0.97 2.79 -0.90
CA SER A 39 0.22 3.65 -1.10
C SER A 39 -0.11 5.13 -0.91
N THR A 40 -1.26 5.59 -1.43
CA THR A 40 -1.72 6.98 -1.23
C THR A 40 -2.03 7.26 0.25
N CYS A 41 -2.66 6.30 0.95
CA CYS A 41 -2.92 6.40 2.38
C CYS A 41 -1.61 6.43 3.20
N GLU A 42 -0.62 5.60 2.86
CA GLU A 42 0.70 5.62 3.50
C GLU A 42 1.37 6.99 3.33
N LEU A 43 1.44 7.50 2.11
CA LEU A 43 2.04 8.80 1.81
C LEU A 43 1.37 9.92 2.61
N SER A 44 0.05 9.90 2.66
CA SER A 44 -0.74 10.87 3.44
C SER A 44 -0.41 10.79 4.93
N CYS A 45 -0.28 9.59 5.50
CA CYS A 45 0.08 9.41 6.91
C CYS A 45 1.52 9.85 7.20
N LYS A 46 2.46 9.56 6.29
CA LYS A 46 3.86 10.01 6.40
C LYS A 46 4.00 11.54 6.40
N ILE A 47 3.14 12.26 5.68
CA ILE A 47 3.11 13.73 5.69
C ILE A 47 2.36 14.27 6.91
N LEU A 48 1.23 13.66 7.27
CA LEU A 48 0.36 14.18 8.34
C LEU A 48 1.00 13.99 9.73
N SER A 49 1.66 12.86 9.96
CA SER A 49 2.27 12.55 11.25
C SER A 49 3.27 13.63 11.74
N PRO A 50 4.30 14.04 10.97
CA PRO A 50 5.26 15.06 11.43
C PRO A 50 4.60 16.43 11.67
N ILE A 51 3.53 16.78 10.94
CA ILE A 51 2.75 17.99 11.20
C ILE A 51 2.10 17.91 12.58
N ILE A 52 1.49 16.77 12.92
CA ILE A 52 0.87 16.55 14.23
C ILE A 52 1.93 16.57 15.35
N ILE A 53 3.12 15.98 15.13
CA ILE A 53 4.25 16.04 16.08
C ILE A 53 4.69 17.50 16.30
N MET A 54 4.76 18.30 15.24
CA MET A 54 5.11 19.71 15.34
C MET A 54 4.12 20.48 16.21
N VAL A 55 2.82 20.25 16.01
CA VAL A 55 1.76 20.84 16.83
C VAL A 55 1.84 20.39 18.29
N ALA A 56 2.06 19.09 18.54
CA ALA A 56 2.25 18.56 19.90
C ALA A 56 3.47 19.22 20.58
N SER A 57 4.56 19.41 19.85
CA SER A 57 5.77 20.06 20.35
C SER A 57 5.52 21.52 20.71
N ILE A 58 4.81 22.28 19.87
CA ILE A 58 4.43 23.68 20.15
C ILE A 58 3.54 23.76 21.39
N LEU A 59 2.54 22.87 21.52
CA LEU A 59 1.68 22.81 22.70
C LEU A 59 2.47 22.50 23.98
N SER A 60 3.46 21.61 23.88
CA SER A 60 4.39 21.32 24.99
C SER A 60 5.22 22.54 25.40
N PHE A 61 5.68 23.37 24.45
CA PHE A 61 6.37 24.62 24.79
C PHE A 61 5.44 25.66 25.45
N LEU A 62 4.19 25.75 24.97
CA LEU A 62 3.19 26.66 25.53
C LEU A 62 2.70 26.23 26.91
N SER A 63 2.88 24.96 27.28
CA SER A 63 2.47 24.44 28.59
C SER A 63 3.21 25.06 29.76
N ARG A 64 4.37 25.69 29.51
CA ARG A 64 5.10 26.49 30.49
C ARG A 64 4.24 27.63 31.07
N ASN A 65 3.34 28.19 30.26
CA ASN A 65 2.48 29.31 30.66
C ASN A 65 1.09 28.85 31.11
N ASN A 66 0.61 27.69 30.64
CA ASN A 66 -0.67 27.12 31.02
C ASN A 66 -0.59 25.58 31.04
N PRO A 67 -0.69 24.93 32.21
CA PRO A 67 -0.46 23.49 32.34
C PRO A 67 -1.45 22.64 31.51
N THR A 68 -2.65 23.15 31.24
CA THR A 68 -3.67 22.49 30.41
C THR A 68 -3.18 22.15 29.00
N TYR A 69 -2.22 22.91 28.45
CA TYR A 69 -1.63 22.59 27.15
C TYR A 69 -0.74 21.34 27.17
N SER A 70 -0.27 20.91 28.34
CA SER A 70 0.49 19.67 28.50
C SER A 70 -0.38 18.44 28.21
N ASP A 71 -1.62 18.42 28.72
CA ASP A 71 -2.57 17.34 28.47
C ASP A 71 -2.94 17.25 26.99
N TYR A 72 -3.18 18.41 26.35
CA TYR A 72 -3.44 18.46 24.91
C TYR A 72 -2.23 18.00 24.09
N ALA A 73 -1.01 18.39 24.46
CA ALA A 73 0.21 17.92 23.80
C ALA A 73 0.35 16.40 23.89
N GLY A 74 0.03 15.80 25.04
CA GLY A 74 0.02 14.36 25.24
C GLY A 74 -0.98 13.64 24.34
N ILE A 75 -2.23 14.12 24.28
CA ILE A 75 -3.29 13.54 23.43
C ILE A 75 -2.89 13.63 21.95
N VAL A 76 -2.44 14.81 21.51
CA VAL A 76 -2.01 15.03 20.11
C VAL A 76 -0.80 14.15 19.77
N GLY A 77 0.12 13.93 20.71
CA GLY A 77 1.24 13.00 20.55
C GLY A 77 0.79 11.54 20.34
N ILE A 78 -0.19 11.06 21.11
CA ILE A 78 -0.76 9.71 20.94
C ILE A 78 -1.45 9.57 19.58
N ILE A 79 -2.17 10.60 19.14
CA ILE A 79 -2.82 10.63 17.82
C ILE A 79 -1.75 10.54 16.72
N SER A 80 -0.66 11.31 16.81
CA SER A 80 0.45 11.22 15.86
C SER A 80 1.05 9.82 15.81
N ALA A 81 1.34 9.21 16.96
CA ALA A 81 1.89 7.85 17.02
C ALA A 81 0.96 6.83 16.36
N SER A 82 -0.35 6.97 16.56
CA SER A 82 -1.37 6.12 15.94
C SER A 82 -1.42 6.29 14.42
N VAL A 83 -1.33 7.52 13.92
CA VAL A 83 -1.26 7.83 12.47
C VAL A 83 0.01 7.26 11.85
N SER A 84 1.15 7.37 12.53
CA SER A 84 2.41 6.74 12.08
C SER A 84 2.30 5.22 11.98
N LEU A 85 1.71 4.59 13.01
CA LEU A 85 1.52 3.14 13.03
C LEU A 85 0.55 2.69 11.92
N PHE A 86 -0.52 3.44 11.70
CA PHE A 86 -1.45 3.18 10.59
C PHE A 86 -0.75 3.30 9.23
N GLY A 87 0.08 4.33 9.02
CA GLY A 87 0.90 4.46 7.81
C GLY A 87 1.81 3.26 7.57
N TYR A 88 2.45 2.74 8.62
CA TYR A 88 3.27 1.52 8.52
C TYR A 88 2.44 0.29 8.14
N MET A 89 1.24 0.14 8.68
CA MET A 89 0.32 -0.95 8.33
C MET A 89 -0.15 -0.85 6.87
N CYS A 90 -0.38 0.36 6.35
CA CYS A 90 -0.71 0.57 4.94
C CYS A 90 0.42 0.08 4.01
N ASN A 91 1.68 0.37 4.35
CA ASN A 91 2.84 -0.12 3.60
C ASN A 91 2.94 -1.66 3.63
N ALA A 92 2.73 -2.27 4.80
CA ALA A 92 2.71 -3.73 4.92
C ALA A 92 1.61 -4.37 4.05
N GLN A 93 0.43 -3.74 3.96
CA GLN A 93 -0.64 -4.19 3.05
C GLN A 93 -0.25 -4.00 1.57
N ASP A 94 0.42 -2.91 1.22
CA ASP A 94 0.92 -2.66 -0.15
C ASP A 94 1.85 -3.78 -0.62
N HIS A 95 2.84 -4.11 0.21
CA HIS A 95 3.81 -5.18 -0.05
C HIS A 95 3.12 -6.56 -0.18
N ILE A 96 2.14 -6.86 0.67
CA ILE A 96 1.37 -8.11 0.57
C ILE A 96 0.62 -8.17 -0.78
N LYS A 97 0.07 -7.04 -1.24
CA LYS A 97 -0.62 -6.96 -2.53
C LYS A 97 0.32 -7.12 -3.72
N VAL A 98 1.54 -6.57 -3.66
CA VAL A 98 2.57 -6.79 -4.68
C VAL A 98 2.94 -8.27 -4.79
N LEU A 99 3.13 -8.95 -3.65
CA LEU A 99 3.39 -10.39 -3.63
C LEU A 99 2.24 -11.21 -4.23
N GLN A 100 0.99 -10.84 -3.94
CA GLN A 100 -0.19 -11.50 -4.52
C GLN A 100 -0.24 -11.34 -6.05
N VAL A 101 0.00 -10.15 -6.57
CA VAL A 101 0.01 -9.91 -8.02
C VAL A 101 1.17 -10.67 -8.69
N ASN A 102 2.35 -10.68 -8.09
CA ASN A 102 3.50 -11.42 -8.62
C ASN A 102 3.25 -12.94 -8.64
N SER A 103 2.60 -13.48 -7.59
CA SER A 103 2.17 -14.89 -7.56
C SER A 103 1.19 -15.22 -8.69
N ILE A 104 0.23 -14.32 -8.97
CA ILE A 104 -0.74 -14.53 -10.06
C ILE A 104 -0.02 -14.50 -11.42
N LEU A 105 0.87 -13.53 -11.64
CA LEU A 105 1.65 -13.42 -12.89
C LEU A 105 2.57 -14.63 -13.12
N GLU A 106 3.22 -15.12 -12.08
CA GLU A 106 4.04 -16.34 -12.13
C GLU A 106 3.19 -17.58 -12.48
N SER A 107 2.00 -17.70 -11.90
CA SER A 107 1.06 -18.80 -12.22
C SER A 107 0.57 -18.78 -13.68
N LEU A 108 0.64 -17.62 -14.35
CA LEU A 108 0.28 -17.42 -15.75
C LEU A 108 1.47 -17.60 -16.70
N GLY A 109 2.68 -17.86 -16.19
CA GLY A 109 3.90 -17.97 -16.99
C GLY A 109 4.43 -16.62 -17.50
N ILE A 110 3.99 -15.50 -16.91
CA ILE A 110 4.45 -14.16 -17.23
C ILE A 110 5.62 -13.83 -16.27
N ASP A 111 6.85 -13.77 -16.80
CA ASP A 111 8.06 -13.50 -16.00
C ASP A 111 8.28 -12.00 -15.66
N ILE A 112 7.20 -11.21 -15.74
CA ILE A 112 7.24 -9.78 -15.40
C ILE A 112 6.92 -9.66 -13.91
N LYS A 113 7.94 -9.38 -13.09
CA LYS A 113 7.76 -9.09 -11.67
C LYS A 113 7.50 -7.60 -11.48
N ILE A 114 6.37 -7.27 -10.86
CA ILE A 114 6.13 -5.93 -10.33
C ILE A 114 7.06 -5.77 -9.14
N GLN A 115 8.03 -4.87 -9.26
CA GLN A 115 8.92 -4.57 -8.14
C GLN A 115 8.11 -3.86 -7.04
N ASP A 116 8.25 -4.37 -5.82
CA ASP A 116 8.10 -3.56 -4.62
C ASP A 116 9.17 -2.48 -4.72
N GLU A 117 8.81 -1.28 -5.18
CA GLU A 117 9.63 -0.10 -4.87
C GLU A 117 9.03 0.55 -3.64
N PRO A 118 9.49 0.20 -2.43
CA PRO A 118 9.29 1.05 -1.28
C PRO A 118 10.34 2.17 -1.31
N ASP A 119 10.55 2.89 -2.42
CA ASP A 119 11.55 3.98 -2.47
C ASP A 119 11.63 4.86 -3.74
N SER A 120 10.55 5.05 -4.49
CA SER A 120 10.58 6.04 -5.60
C SER A 120 10.60 7.51 -5.13
N LEU A 121 10.48 7.76 -3.82
CA LEU A 121 10.73 9.07 -3.21
C LEU A 121 12.18 9.27 -2.73
N SER A 122 13.00 8.22 -2.54
CA SER A 122 14.42 8.36 -2.15
C SER A 122 15.37 8.49 -3.36
N LYS A 123 14.96 7.99 -4.54
CA LYS A 123 15.76 8.11 -5.78
C LYS A 123 15.66 9.46 -6.49
N ASN A 124 14.65 10.28 -6.21
CA ASN A 124 14.51 11.61 -6.81
C ASN A 124 15.25 12.72 -6.04
N GLU A 125 15.60 12.52 -4.76
CA GLU A 125 16.42 13.48 -4.01
C GLU A 125 17.93 13.34 -4.34
N ASN A 126 18.41 12.13 -4.60
CA ASN A 126 19.84 11.91 -4.90
C ASN A 126 20.27 12.27 -6.33
N ARG A 127 19.33 12.64 -7.23
CA ARG A 127 19.67 13.14 -8.57
C ARG A 127 19.83 14.66 -8.66
N ASN A 128 19.40 15.41 -7.63
CA ASN A 128 19.50 16.87 -7.64
C ASN A 128 20.67 17.44 -6.81
N PHE A 129 21.42 16.62 -6.07
CA PHE A 129 22.58 17.07 -5.28
C PHE A 129 23.94 16.64 -5.83
N SER A 130 24.02 16.03 -7.01
CA SER A 130 25.30 15.70 -7.68
C SER A 130 25.67 16.65 -8.83
N ASN A 131 24.93 17.74 -9.04
CA ASN A 131 25.23 18.75 -10.07
C ASN A 131 25.26 20.18 -9.50
N VAL A 132 25.89 20.38 -8.33
CA VAL A 132 26.41 21.69 -7.90
C VAL A 132 27.80 21.50 -7.31
#